data_AF-A0A392NPQ8-F1
#
_entry.id   AF-A0A392NPQ8-F1
#
_cell.length_a   1.000
_cell.length_b   1.000
_cell.length_c   1.000
_cell.angle_alpha   90.00
_cell.angle_beta   90.00
_cell.angle_gamma   90.00
#
_symmetry.space_group_name_H-M   'P 1'
#
loop_
_entity.id
_entity.type
_entity.pdbx_description
1 polymer ?
#
loop_
_entity_poly.entity_id
_entity_poly.type
_entity_poly.pdbx_seq_one_letter_code
_entity_poly.pdbx_strand_id
1 'polypeptide(L)' 'MPMEMKQQYANSPTTYEGYGSRLGVEKGAILDWSDYYFMHYLPSSVKDYNKWPASPSSC' A
#
# COMPACT_ATOMS: atom_id res chain seq x y z
N MET A 1 4.24 4.15 -11.95
CA MET A 1 4.24 2.71 -12.34
C MET A 1 2.89 2.36 -12.97
N PRO A 2 2.85 1.45 -13.97
CA PRO A 2 1.62 0.87 -14.48
C PRO A 2 0.78 0.22 -13.36
N MET A 3 -0.52 0.09 -13.58
CA MET A 3 -1.46 -0.40 -12.56
C MET A 3 -1.16 -1.85 -12.18
N GLU A 4 -0.79 -2.69 -13.15
CA GLU A 4 -0.42 -4.09 -12.97
C GLU A 4 0.81 -4.24 -12.06
N MET A 5 1.77 -3.31 -12.16
CA MET A 5 2.94 -3.30 -11.27
C MET A 5 2.58 -2.85 -9.87
N LYS A 6 1.71 -1.83 -9.72
CA LYS A 6 1.26 -1.36 -8.39
C LYS A 6 0.46 -2.44 -7.65
N GLN A 7 -0.35 -3.20 -8.38
CA GLN A 7 -1.16 -4.28 -7.82
C GLN A 7 -0.34 -5.43 -7.21
N GLN A 8 0.89 -5.66 -7.69
CA GLN A 8 1.80 -6.66 -7.06
C GLN A 8 2.10 -6.31 -5.61
N TYR A 9 2.07 -5.02 -5.29
CA TYR A 9 2.30 -4.49 -3.95
C TYR A 9 0.99 -4.17 -3.22
N ALA A 10 -0.16 -4.65 -3.68
CA ALA A 10 -1.43 -4.37 -3.04
C ALA A 10 -1.44 -4.80 -1.57
N ASN A 11 -2.10 -4.02 -0.72
CA ASN A 11 -2.35 -4.40 0.66
C ASN A 11 -3.34 -5.57 0.75
N SER A 12 -3.48 -6.14 1.95
CA SER A 12 -4.45 -7.21 2.21
C SER A 12 -5.49 -6.75 3.23
N PRO A 13 -6.63 -7.43 3.35
CA PRO A 13 -7.58 -7.16 4.44
C PRO A 13 -6.99 -7.41 5.84
N THR A 14 -5.89 -8.16 5.93
CA THR A 14 -5.22 -8.50 7.18
C THR A 14 -4.16 -7.47 7.59
N THR A 15 -3.53 -6.76 6.64
CA THR A 15 -2.51 -5.74 6.91
C THR A 15 -2.64 -4.56 5.95
N TYR A 16 -2.48 -3.35 6.47
CA TYR A 16 -2.54 -2.12 5.65
C TYR A 16 -1.32 -1.89 4.77
N GLU A 17 -0.29 -2.74 4.87
CA GLU A 17 0.99 -2.56 4.21
C GLU A 17 0.92 -2.87 2.71
N GLY A 18 1.33 -1.88 1.91
CA GLY A 18 1.26 -1.90 0.46
C GLY A 18 0.39 -0.79 -0.15
N TYR A 19 0.13 -0.94 -1.44
CA TYR A 19 -0.73 -0.07 -2.24
C TYR A 19 -2.20 -0.36 -1.99
N GLY A 20 -3.02 0.69 -1.87
CA GLY A 20 -4.47 0.53 -1.77
C GLY A 20 -5.22 1.85 -1.81
N SER A 21 -6.53 1.75 -1.75
CA SER A 21 -7.44 2.90 -1.61
C SER A 21 -8.31 2.66 -0.38
N ARG A 22 -8.75 3.73 0.28
CA ARG A 22 -9.51 3.59 1.52
C ARG A 22 -10.91 3.09 1.19
N LEU A 23 -11.24 1.88 1.64
CA LEU A 23 -12.60 1.35 1.56
C LEU A 23 -13.42 1.94 2.72
N GLY A 24 -14.61 2.43 2.40
CA GLY A 24 -15.57 2.86 3.40
C GLY A 24 -15.99 1.67 4.26
N VAL A 25 -15.90 1.81 5.59
CA VAL A 25 -16.30 0.76 6.54
C VAL A 25 -17.82 0.72 6.76
N GLU A 26 -18.52 1.78 6.42
CA GLU A 26 -19.97 1.92 6.60
C GLU A 26 -20.67 2.25 5.28
N LYS A 27 -21.93 1.82 5.15
CA LYS A 27 -22.76 2.14 3.98
C LYS A 27 -23.01 3.65 3.94
N GLY A 28 -22.55 4.29 2.86
CA GLY A 28 -22.67 5.73 2.67
C GLY A 28 -21.48 6.54 3.22
N ALA A 29 -20.40 5.87 3.64
CA ALA A 29 -19.17 6.56 3.99
C ALA A 29 -18.63 7.37 2.80
N ILE A 30 -18.19 8.60 3.06
CA ILE A 30 -17.51 9.44 2.08
C ILE A 30 -16.12 8.85 1.84
N LEU A 31 -15.80 8.58 0.58
CA LEU A 31 -14.52 8.04 0.16
C LEU A 31 -13.57 9.18 -0.23
N ASP A 32 -12.31 9.07 0.18
CA ASP A 32 -11.26 9.96 -0.28
C ASP A 32 -10.95 9.66 -1.76
N TRP A 33 -10.78 10.70 -2.59
CA TRP A 33 -10.37 10.54 -3.99
C TRP A 33 -8.84 10.41 -4.08
N SER A 34 -8.30 9.38 -3.44
CA SER A 34 -6.86 9.15 -3.39
C SER A 34 -6.52 7.70 -3.16
N ASP A 35 -5.43 7.27 -3.79
CA ASP A 35 -4.73 6.04 -3.42
C ASP A 35 -3.62 6.34 -2.43
N TYR A 36 -3.18 5.33 -1.70
CA TYR A 36 -2.05 5.39 -0.79
C TYR A 36 -1.10 4.21 -0.97
N TYR A 37 0.10 4.38 -0.43
CA TYR A 37 1.06 3.31 -0.20
C TYR A 37 1.53 3.41 1.24
N PHE A 38 1.23 2.39 2.05
CA PHE A 38 1.61 2.37 3.46
C PHE A 38 2.70 1.34 3.71
N MET A 39 3.71 1.68 4.52
CA MET A 39 4.83 0.78 4.81
C MET A 39 5.44 1.09 6.15
N HIS A 40 5.89 0.06 6.86
CA HIS A 40 6.60 0.26 8.11
C HIS A 40 8.04 0.67 7.84
N TYR A 41 8.40 1.89 8.22
CA TYR A 41 9.78 2.35 8.11
C TYR A 41 10.61 2.02 9.36
N LEU A 42 10.02 2.05 10.56
CA LEU A 42 10.69 1.69 11.81
C LEU A 42 9.69 1.08 12.81
N PRO A 43 10.14 0.22 13.73
CA PRO A 43 11.51 -0.33 13.85
C PRO A 43 11.86 -1.28 12.70
N SER A 44 13.16 -1.53 12.47
CA SER A 44 13.60 -2.40 11.36
C SER A 44 13.06 -3.83 11.44
N SER A 45 12.65 -4.30 12.62
CA SER A 45 12.09 -5.63 12.85
C SER A 45 10.73 -5.88 12.22
N VAL A 46 9.99 -4.82 11.87
CA VAL A 46 8.64 -4.92 11.28
C VAL A 46 8.61 -4.58 9.80
N LYS A 47 9.77 -4.33 9.17
CA LYS A 47 9.87 -4.05 7.74
C LYS A 47 9.61 -5.33 6.94
N ASP A 48 8.62 -5.31 6.06
CA ASP A 48 8.47 -6.33 5.03
C ASP A 48 9.10 -5.88 3.71
N TYR A 49 10.34 -6.29 3.44
CA TYR A 49 11.03 -5.93 2.21
C TYR A 49 10.36 -6.46 0.93
N ASN A 50 9.47 -7.45 1.01
CA ASN A 50 8.70 -7.89 -0.16
C ASN A 50 7.68 -6.84 -0.60
N LYS A 51 7.29 -5.96 0.32
CA LYS A 51 6.39 -4.82 0.07
C LYS A 51 7.17 -3.55 -0.28
N TRP A 52 8.48 -3.61 -0.53
CA TRP A 52 9.23 -2.44 -0.99
C TRP A 52 9.19 -2.38 -2.51
N PRO A 53 8.77 -1.25 -3.11
CA PRO A 53 8.73 -1.14 -4.56
C PRO A 53 10.15 -1.21 -5.13
N ALA A 54 10.36 -2.11 -6.08
CA ALA A 54 11.66 -2.29 -6.75
C ALA A 54 11.99 -1.16 -7.74
N SER A 55 11.01 -0.30 -8.04
CA SER A 55 11.10 0.79 -9.00
C SER A 55 10.63 2.12 -8.39
N PRO A 56 11.33 3.24 -8.66
CA PRO A 56 12.61 3.30 -9.34
C PRO A 56 13.70 2.59 -8.52
N SER A 57 14.59 1.86 -9.18
CA SER A 57 15.83 1.41 -8.55
C SER A 57 16.50 2.65 -7.97
N SER A 58 16.82 2.67 -6.67
CA SER A 58 17.44 3.84 -6.04
C SER A 58 18.59 4.32 -6.92
N CYS A 59 18.58 5.59 -7.30
CA CYS A 59 19.70 6.22 -7.98
C CYS A 59 21.01 6.02 -7.20
#